data_AF-A0A5J5RTY7-F1
#
_entry.id   AF-A0A5J5RTY7-F1
#
_cell.length_a   1.000
_cell.length_b   1.000
_cell.length_c   1.000
_cell.angle_alpha   90.00
_cell.angle_beta   90.00
_cell.angle_gamma   90.00
#
_symmetry.space_group_name_H-M   'P 1'
#
loop_
_entity.id
_entity.type
_entity.pdbx_description
1 polymer ?
#
loop_
_entity_poly.entity_id
_entity_poly.type
_entity_poly.pdbx_seq_one_letter_code
_entity_poly.pdbx_strand_id
1 'polypeptide(L)'
;MGWHELLWVGRLLFLMQLLHGVFGWGKDGHFAVCKIADDVRWHYHWSSPLHYVDTPNFKCNYKYCRDCHDSAGHKDSCVTGALI
;
A
#
# COMPACT_ATOMS: atom_id res chain seq x y z
N MET A 1 -3.27 2.86 -44.15
CA MET A 1 -2.17 2.55 -43.20
C MET A 1 -1.64 1.17 -43.58
N GLY A 2 -0.34 1.02 -43.82
CA GLY A 2 0.23 -0.23 -44.34
C GLY A 2 0.22 -1.36 -43.30
N TRP A 3 0.10 -2.60 -43.75
CA TRP A 3 0.17 -3.81 -42.90
C TRP A 3 1.45 -3.85 -42.05
N HIS A 4 2.57 -3.43 -42.63
CA HIS A 4 3.85 -3.28 -41.96
C HIS A 4 3.77 -2.29 -40.79
N GLU A 5 3.14 -1.13 -40.97
CA GLU A 5 2.98 -0.11 -39.93
C GLU A 5 2.15 -0.62 -38.75
N LEU A 6 1.08 -1.40 -39.01
CA LEU A 6 0.28 -2.02 -37.96
C LEU A 6 1.08 -3.08 -37.18
N LEU A 7 1.93 -3.86 -37.85
CA LEU A 7 2.83 -4.81 -37.19
C LEU A 7 3.90 -4.11 -36.34
N TRP A 8 4.44 -2.98 -36.81
CA TRP A 8 5.39 -2.17 -36.03
C TRP A 8 4.73 -1.55 -34.82
N VAL A 9 3.56 -0.94 -34.99
CA VAL A 9 2.77 -0.38 -33.87
C VAL A 9 2.43 -1.48 -32.86
N GLY A 10 1.99 -2.65 -33.31
CA GLY A 10 1.73 -3.81 -32.45
C GLY A 10 2.95 -4.29 -31.67
N ARG A 11 4.12 -4.41 -32.34
CA ARG A 11 5.40 -4.77 -31.69
C ARG A 11 5.80 -3.73 -30.64
N LEU A 12 5.64 -2.45 -30.95
CA LEU A 12 6.04 -1.35 -30.07
C LEU A 12 5.13 -1.28 -28.84
N LEU A 13 3.81 -1.47 -29.01
CA LEU A 13 2.86 -1.57 -27.90
C LEU A 13 3.14 -2.77 -27.00
N PHE A 14 3.46 -3.93 -27.56
CA PHE A 14 3.84 -5.12 -26.80
C PHE A 14 5.14 -4.93 -26.01
N LEU A 15 6.16 -4.32 -26.62
CA LEU A 15 7.42 -3.99 -25.94
C LEU A 15 7.22 -2.98 -24.80
N MET A 16 6.34 -1.99 -24.99
CA MET A 16 6.01 -1.01 -23.95
C MET A 16 5.27 -1.61 -22.75
N GLN A 17 4.46 -2.66 -22.97
CA GLN A 17 3.78 -3.38 -21.89
C GLN A 17 4.75 -4.24 -21.05
N LEU A 18 5.82 -4.77 -21.66
CA LEU A 18 6.83 -5.57 -20.97
C LEU A 18 7.77 -4.74 -20.07
N LEU A 19 8.05 -3.49 -20.42
CA LEU A 19 9.00 -2.65 -19.68
C LEU A 19 8.44 -2.11 -18.35
N HIS A 20 7.13 -1.84 -18.26
CA HIS A 20 6.53 -1.21 -17.09
C HIS A 20 5.52 -2.10 -16.35
N GLY A 21 4.84 -3.03 -17.04
CA GLY A 21 3.75 -3.81 -16.45
C GLY A 21 4.19 -4.97 -15.54
N VAL A 22 5.43 -5.45 -15.68
CA VAL A 22 5.86 -6.71 -15.05
C VAL A 22 6.53 -6.51 -13.68
N PHE A 23 7.23 -5.39 -13.45
CA PHE A 23 8.08 -5.25 -12.25
C PHE A 23 7.33 -4.98 -10.93
N GLY A 24 6.07 -4.57 -10.98
CA GLY A 24 5.30 -4.19 -9.78
C GLY A 24 4.15 -5.12 -9.38
N TRP A 25 3.71 -6.03 -10.26
CA TRP A 25 2.44 -6.76 -10.11
C TRP A 25 2.60 -8.28 -9.90
N GLY A 26 3.82 -8.75 -9.66
CA GLY A 26 4.11 -10.12 -9.21
C GLY A 26 4.21 -10.23 -7.68
N LYS A 27 4.43 -11.42 -7.14
CA LYS A 27 4.62 -11.62 -5.67
C LYS A 27 5.80 -10.80 -5.15
N ASP A 28 6.89 -10.75 -5.91
CA ASP A 28 8.10 -10.03 -5.56
C ASP A 28 7.90 -8.51 -5.62
N GLY A 29 7.15 -8.04 -6.64
CA GLY A 29 6.75 -6.63 -6.77
C GLY A 29 5.80 -6.19 -5.65
N HIS A 30 4.82 -7.02 -5.30
CA HIS A 30 3.91 -6.76 -4.18
C HIS A 30 4.68 -6.73 -2.84
N PHE A 31 5.60 -7.67 -2.61
CA PHE A 31 6.45 -7.64 -1.42
C PHE A 31 7.29 -6.36 -1.35
N ALA A 32 7.94 -5.98 -2.45
CA ALA A 32 8.73 -4.75 -2.51
C ALA A 32 7.89 -3.50 -2.19
N VAL A 33 6.68 -3.41 -2.74
CA VAL A 33 5.78 -2.26 -2.50
C VAL A 33 5.22 -2.26 -1.07
N CYS A 34 4.82 -3.42 -0.54
CA CYS A 34 4.24 -3.53 0.80
C CYS A 34 5.22 -3.12 1.91
N LYS A 35 6.53 -3.31 1.70
CA LYS A 35 7.55 -2.92 2.69
C LYS A 35 7.79 -1.41 2.75
N ILE A 36 7.39 -0.65 1.73
CA ILE A 36 7.58 0.80 1.69
C ILE A 36 6.92 1.47 2.90
N ALA A 37 5.74 1.01 3.31
CA ALA A 37 5.03 1.57 4.48
C ALA A 37 5.90 1.51 5.75
N ASP A 38 6.59 0.38 5.98
CA ASP A 38 7.46 0.20 7.16
C ASP A 38 8.68 1.12 7.12
N ASP A 39 9.24 1.34 5.93
CA ASP A 39 10.43 2.17 5.74
C ASP A 39 10.11 3.67 5.93
N VAL A 40 8.97 4.12 5.39
CA VAL A 40 8.61 5.54 5.40
C VAL A 40 7.96 5.99 6.70
N ARG A 41 7.55 5.10 7.61
CA ARG A 41 6.91 5.48 8.89
C ARG A 41 7.79 6.35 9.80
N TRP A 42 9.11 6.32 9.57
CA TRP A 42 10.08 7.18 10.25
C TRP A 42 10.25 8.53 9.56
N HIS A 43 10.04 8.60 8.24
CA HIS A 43 10.08 9.84 7.50
C HIS A 43 8.76 10.63 7.66
N TYR A 44 7.65 9.91 7.64
CA TYR A 44 6.31 10.41 7.90
C TYR A 44 5.85 9.90 9.27
N HIS A 45 6.31 10.56 10.34
CA HIS A 45 6.01 10.12 11.72
C HIS A 45 4.52 9.93 12.01
N TRP A 46 3.64 10.69 11.37
CA TRP A 46 2.19 10.55 11.49
C TRP A 46 1.66 9.20 11.00
N SER A 47 2.39 8.49 10.12
CA SER A 47 1.98 7.19 9.62
C SER A 47 2.38 6.04 10.54
N SER A 48 3.28 6.26 11.52
CA SER A 48 3.69 5.23 12.48
C SER A 48 2.51 4.55 13.22
N PRO A 49 1.54 5.27 13.82
CA PRO A 49 0.39 4.64 14.48
C PRO A 49 -0.53 3.85 13.54
N LEU A 50 -0.42 4.03 12.22
CA LEU A 50 -1.21 3.29 11.24
C LEU A 50 -0.74 1.83 11.06
N HIS A 51 0.35 1.42 11.71
CA HIS A 51 0.87 0.04 11.63
C HIS A 51 0.32 -0.88 12.73
N TYR A 52 -0.40 -0.35 13.72
CA TYR A 52 -0.87 -1.13 14.86
C TYR A 52 -2.19 -0.59 15.41
N VAL A 53 -2.72 -1.30 16.40
CA VAL A 53 -3.85 -0.85 17.23
C VAL A 53 -3.62 -1.32 18.66
N ASP A 54 -3.65 -0.37 19.60
CA ASP A 54 -3.50 -0.66 21.02
C ASP A 54 -4.89 -0.88 21.63
N THR A 55 -5.10 -2.00 22.31
CA THR A 55 -6.34 -2.27 23.05
C THR A 55 -6.09 -2.15 24.56
N PRO A 56 -7.10 -1.77 25.37
CA PRO A 56 -6.91 -1.65 26.81
C PRO A 56 -6.47 -2.97 27.45
N ASN A 57 -5.53 -2.90 28.38
CA ASN A 57 -5.07 -4.04 29.15
C ASN A 57 -6.25 -4.81 29.77
N PHE A 58 -6.15 -6.14 29.74
CA PHE A 58 -7.18 -7.07 30.22
C PHE A 58 -8.54 -6.98 29.51
N LYS A 59 -8.63 -6.29 28.36
CA LYS A 59 -9.78 -6.36 27.45
C LYS A 59 -9.38 -7.07 26.17
N CYS A 60 -9.66 -8.37 26.09
CA CYS A 60 -9.47 -9.18 24.87
C CYS A 60 -10.57 -8.91 23.81
N ASN A 61 -10.86 -7.64 23.55
CA ASN A 61 -11.80 -7.22 22.50
C ASN A 61 -11.35 -5.93 21.84
N TYR A 62 -11.67 -5.81 20.56
CA TYR A 62 -11.48 -4.61 19.76
C TYR A 62 -12.82 -3.87 19.57
N LYS A 63 -12.80 -2.55 19.71
CA LYS A 63 -13.92 -1.65 19.40
C LYS A 63 -13.38 -0.42 18.69
N TYR A 64 -13.71 -0.27 17.40
CA TYR A 64 -13.22 0.82 16.53
C TYR A 64 -13.24 2.20 17.21
N CYS A 65 -14.41 2.67 17.66
CA CYS A 65 -14.54 4.01 18.27
C CYS A 65 -13.71 4.22 19.55
N ARG A 66 -13.40 3.13 20.27
CA ARG A 66 -12.63 3.15 21.51
C ARG A 66 -11.13 3.05 21.25
N ASP A 67 -10.72 2.15 20.36
CA ASP A 67 -9.34 1.70 20.21
C ASP A 67 -8.62 2.30 19.00
N CYS A 68 -9.35 2.75 17.97
CA CYS A 68 -8.71 3.33 16.78
C CYS A 68 -8.37 4.80 17.02
N HIS A 69 -7.24 5.02 17.70
CA HIS A 69 -6.65 6.33 17.88
C HIS A 69 -5.13 6.23 18.08
N ASP A 70 -4.41 7.34 17.84
CA ASP A 70 -2.98 7.43 18.17
C ASP A 70 -2.73 7.71 19.67
N SER A 71 -1.47 7.82 20.07
CA SER A 71 -1.11 8.13 21.46
C SER A 71 -1.58 9.50 21.95
N ALA A 72 -1.92 10.43 21.05
CA ALA A 72 -2.50 11.74 21.37
C ALA A 72 -4.04 11.72 21.41
N GLY A 73 -4.66 10.61 21.01
CA GLY A 73 -6.11 10.43 20.99
C GLY A 73 -6.80 10.87 19.69
N HIS A 74 -6.04 11.18 18.63
CA HIS A 74 -6.61 11.46 17.31
C HIS A 74 -7.29 10.22 16.75
N LYS A 75 -8.59 10.35 16.43
CA LYS A 75 -9.42 9.25 15.92
C LYS A 75 -8.97 8.80 14.53
N ASP A 76 -9.31 7.56 14.19
CA ASP A 76 -9.03 6.91 12.90
C ASP A 76 -7.55 6.70 12.59
N SER A 77 -6.65 7.15 13.48
CA SER A 77 -5.21 6.96 13.36
C SER A 77 -4.78 5.62 13.95
N CYS A 78 -5.19 4.53 13.29
CA CYS A 78 -4.77 3.17 13.60
C CYS A 78 -4.73 2.31 12.32
N VAL A 79 -4.23 1.07 12.41
CA VAL A 79 -4.19 0.15 11.25
C VAL A 79 -5.55 -0.09 10.60
N THR A 80 -6.62 -0.22 11.38
CA THR A 80 -7.96 -0.42 10.80
C THR A 80 -8.48 0.84 10.12
N GLY A 81 -8.17 2.03 10.63
CA GLY A 81 -8.58 3.30 10.00
C GLY A 81 -7.83 3.58 8.70
N ALA A 82 -6.59 3.09 8.56
CA ALA A 82 -5.80 3.25 7.35
C ALA A 82 -6.25 2.38 6.15
N LEU A 83 -7.05 1.34 6.38
CA LEU A 83 -7.56 0.45 5.33
C LEU A 83 -8.83 0.99 4.64
N ILE A 84 -9.48 2.01 5.21
CA ILE A 84 -10.78 2.56 4.78
C ILE A 84 -10.54 3.80 3.92
#